data_AF-A0A7J4PV34-F1
#
_entry.id   AF-A0A7J4PV34-F1
#
_cell.length_a   1.000
_cell.length_b   1.000
_cell.length_c   1.000
_cell.angle_alpha   90.00
_cell.angle_beta   90.00
_cell.angle_gamma   90.00
#
_symmetry.space_group_name_H-M   'P 1'
#
loop_
_entity.id
_entity.type
_entity.pdbx_description
1 polymer ?
#
loop_
_entity_poly.entity_id
_entity_poly.type
_entity_poly.pdbx_seq_one_letter_code
_entity_poly.pdbx_strand_id
1 'polypeptide(L)'
;ATGHNLDDEAQTVMLNYLKGDVDRLYRLRPKRALVGMVPRIKPLRRVPEKEMGLYAITHGVPIDTSACPYISRAMRQEVKDLLNEIEAKHPGTKYSIMRGFDRIIELQPPGSYEVIPCNRCGEPSSDGICASCKLLDRVRAEQSL
;
A
#
# COMPACT_ATOMS: atom_id res chain seq x y z
N ALA A 1 -12.08 -5.17 -4.91
CA ALA A 1 -11.77 -4.76 -3.52
C ALA A 1 -10.50 -5.48 -3.06
N THR A 2 -9.77 -4.95 -2.08
CA THR A 2 -8.61 -5.64 -1.47
C THR A 2 -8.78 -5.75 0.05
N GLY A 3 -8.14 -6.76 0.66
CA GLY A 3 -8.24 -7.07 2.10
C GLY A 3 -7.31 -6.27 3.02
N HIS A 4 -6.86 -5.08 2.60
CA HIS A 4 -5.96 -4.27 3.44
C HIS A 4 -6.71 -3.73 4.66
N ASN A 5 -6.10 -3.91 5.82
CA ASN A 5 -6.67 -3.58 7.12
C ASN A 5 -6.09 -2.27 7.69
N LEU A 6 -6.46 -1.89 8.92
CA LEU A 6 -5.95 -0.68 9.57
C LEU A 6 -4.43 -0.69 9.72
N ASP A 7 -3.86 -1.83 10.12
CA ASP A 7 -2.43 -2.02 10.34
C ASP A 7 -1.65 -1.86 9.03
N ASP A 8 -2.11 -2.48 7.94
CA ASP A 8 -1.48 -2.38 6.61
C ASP A 8 -1.39 -0.93 6.13
N GLU A 9 -2.45 -0.17 6.36
CA GLU A 9 -2.54 1.23 5.96
C GLU A 9 -1.68 2.12 6.85
N ALA A 10 -1.72 1.93 8.17
CA ALA A 10 -0.87 2.67 9.11
C ALA A 10 0.62 2.41 8.85
N GLN A 11 1.00 1.15 8.59
CA GLN A 11 2.37 0.78 8.18
C GLN A 11 2.76 1.48 6.87
N THR A 12 1.85 1.49 5.88
CA THR A 12 2.14 2.11 4.58
C THR A 12 2.32 3.62 4.72
N VAL A 13 1.48 4.29 5.50
CA VAL A 13 1.64 5.73 5.80
C VAL A 13 2.97 5.98 6.51
N MET A 14 3.26 5.23 7.57
CA MET A 14 4.49 5.40 8.35
C MET A 14 5.75 5.13 7.54
N LEU A 15 5.75 4.12 6.67
CA LEU A 15 6.84 3.86 5.74
C LEU A 15 7.13 5.04 4.81
N ASN A 16 6.09 5.73 4.32
CA ASN A 16 6.29 6.89 3.48
C ASN A 16 6.78 8.11 4.27
N TYR A 17 6.33 8.29 5.53
CA TYR A 17 6.90 9.31 6.43
C TYR A 17 8.40 9.08 6.65
N LEU A 18 8.79 7.85 6.98
CA LEU A 18 10.19 7.51 7.22
C LEU A 18 11.07 7.65 5.97
N LYS A 19 10.50 7.44 4.78
CA LYS A 19 11.20 7.62 3.49
C LYS A 19 11.19 9.06 2.97
N GLY A 20 10.42 9.96 3.58
CA GLY A 20 10.20 11.31 3.06
C GLY A 20 9.49 11.36 1.70
N ASP A 21 8.77 10.29 1.32
CA ASP A 21 8.12 10.18 0.00
C ASP A 21 6.72 10.81 0.01
N VAL A 22 6.70 12.14 -0.03
CA VAL A 22 5.46 12.94 0.05
C VAL A 22 4.55 12.69 -1.15
N ASP A 23 5.11 12.61 -2.36
CA ASP A 23 4.34 12.31 -3.57
C ASP A 23 3.56 11.00 -3.46
N ARG A 24 4.23 9.97 -2.93
CA ARG A 24 3.60 8.66 -2.76
C ARG A 24 2.49 8.67 -1.71
N LEU A 25 2.57 9.50 -0.66
CA LEU A 25 1.47 9.67 0.30
C LEU A 25 0.19 10.15 -0.39
N TYR A 26 0.27 11.16 -1.24
CA TYR A 26 -0.91 11.67 -1.95
C TYR A 26 -1.48 10.65 -2.95
N ARG A 27 -0.63 9.78 -3.51
CA ARG A 27 -1.06 8.67 -4.39
C ARG A 27 -1.80 7.54 -3.66
N LEU A 28 -1.69 7.43 -2.33
CA LEU A 28 -2.40 6.39 -1.57
C LEU A 28 -3.93 6.58 -1.60
N ARG A 29 -4.42 7.81 -1.79
CA ARG A 29 -5.85 8.11 -1.94
C ARG A 29 -6.08 9.08 -3.11
N PRO A 30 -6.20 8.57 -4.35
CA PRO A 30 -6.46 9.43 -5.49
C PRO A 30 -7.84 10.11 -5.36
N LYS A 31 -7.90 11.42 -5.62
CA LYS A 31 -9.16 12.22 -5.54
C LYS A 31 -10.17 11.89 -6.64
N ARG A 32 -9.70 11.33 -7.76
CA ARG A 32 -10.52 10.92 -8.90
C ARG A 32 -10.12 9.54 -9.39
N ALA A 33 -11.04 8.86 -10.06
CA ALA A 33 -10.69 7.68 -10.84
C ALA A 33 -9.69 8.07 -11.94
N LEU A 34 -8.70 7.22 -12.16
CA LEU A 34 -7.74 7.39 -13.24
C LEU A 34 -8.24 6.62 -14.46
N VAL A 35 -8.18 7.25 -15.65
CA VAL A 35 -8.61 6.63 -16.90
C VAL A 35 -7.77 5.38 -17.17
N GLY A 36 -8.41 4.30 -17.60
CA GLY A 36 -7.74 3.01 -17.84
C GLY A 36 -7.40 2.23 -16.57
N MET A 37 -7.72 2.72 -15.36
CA MET A 37 -7.52 1.99 -14.11
C MET A 37 -8.84 1.59 -13.45
N VAL A 38 -8.95 0.31 -13.10
CA VAL A 38 -10.08 -0.19 -12.30
C VAL A 38 -10.00 0.40 -10.88
N PRO A 39 -11.08 1.03 -10.37
CA PRO A 39 -11.10 1.55 -9.00
C PRO A 39 -10.85 0.46 -7.96
N ARG A 40 -9.98 0.75 -6.99
CA ARG A 40 -9.68 -0.15 -5.87
C ARG A 40 -10.25 0.41 -4.57
N ILE A 41 -11.05 -0.40 -3.88
CA ILE A 41 -11.59 -0.09 -2.56
C ILE A 41 -10.98 -1.02 -1.50
N LYS A 42 -10.87 -0.51 -0.27
CA LYS A 42 -10.34 -1.22 0.92
C LYS A 42 -11.41 -1.23 2.03
N PRO A 43 -12.36 -2.18 2.00
CA PRO A 43 -13.47 -2.20 2.97
C PRO A 43 -13.00 -2.33 4.42
N LEU A 44 -11.87 -3.01 4.63
CA LEU A 44 -11.33 -3.32 5.96
C LEU A 44 -10.35 -2.25 6.48
N ARG A 45 -10.19 -1.10 5.80
CA ARG A 45 -9.25 -0.02 6.15
C ARG A 45 -9.36 0.50 7.59
N ARG A 46 -10.49 0.25 8.26
CA ARG A 46 -10.76 0.69 9.64
C ARG A 46 -10.77 -0.45 10.67
N VAL A 47 -10.48 -1.68 10.25
CA VAL A 47 -10.51 -2.87 11.11
C VAL A 47 -9.07 -3.29 11.42
N PRO A 48 -8.66 -3.43 12.69
CA PRO A 48 -7.35 -3.94 13.07
C PRO A 48 -7.08 -5.37 12.61
N GLU A 49 -5.82 -5.70 12.31
CA GLU A 49 -5.38 -7.05 11.92
C GLU A 49 -5.79 -8.10 12.96
N LYS A 50 -5.66 -7.77 14.25
CA LYS A 50 -6.05 -8.66 15.37
C LYS A 50 -7.54 -8.97 15.37
N GLU A 51 -8.40 -7.99 15.08
CA GLU A 51 -9.85 -8.19 15.03
C GLU A 51 -10.24 -9.07 13.83
N MET A 52 -9.59 -8.88 12.68
CA MET A 52 -9.79 -9.75 11.52
C MET A 52 -9.36 -11.20 11.82
N GLY A 53 -8.20 -11.38 12.48
CA GLY A 53 -7.72 -12.70 12.89
C GLY A 53 -8.71 -13.38 13.84
N LEU A 54 -9.22 -12.66 14.83
CA LEU A 54 -10.25 -13.17 15.74
C LEU A 54 -11.54 -13.55 15.00
N TYR A 55 -11.99 -12.71 14.08
CA TYR A 55 -13.18 -12.99 13.26
C TYR A 55 -12.99 -14.29 12.46
N ALA A 56 -11.86 -14.43 11.78
CA ALA A 56 -11.58 -15.59 10.96
C ALA A 56 -11.52 -16.89 11.79
N ILE A 57 -10.86 -16.87 12.96
CA ILE A 57 -10.81 -18.03 13.88
C ILE A 57 -12.21 -18.40 14.37
N THR A 58 -12.98 -17.43 14.86
CA THR A 58 -14.31 -17.69 15.47
C THR A 58 -15.35 -18.17 14.45
N HIS A 59 -15.19 -17.83 13.17
CA HIS A 59 -16.09 -18.22 12.09
C HIS A 59 -15.55 -19.38 11.25
N GLY A 60 -14.42 -19.98 11.64
CA GLY A 60 -13.83 -21.11 10.90
C GLY A 60 -13.41 -20.76 9.47
N VAL A 61 -13.05 -19.50 9.21
CA VAL A 61 -12.54 -19.06 7.91
C VAL A 61 -11.12 -19.63 7.75
N PRO A 62 -10.81 -20.38 6.68
CA PRO A 62 -9.47 -20.89 6.45
C PRO A 62 -8.46 -19.74 6.28
N ILE A 63 -7.35 -19.80 7.01
CA ILE A 63 -6.26 -18.82 6.95
C ILE A 63 -4.97 -19.56 6.61
N ASP A 64 -4.24 -19.07 5.61
CA ASP A 64 -2.86 -19.46 5.39
C ASP A 64 -1.94 -18.48 6.12
N THR A 65 -1.09 -19.00 6.99
CA THR A 65 -0.10 -18.22 7.75
C THR A 65 1.30 -18.33 7.15
N SER A 66 1.44 -18.91 5.96
CA SER A 66 2.72 -19.00 5.26
C SER A 66 3.27 -17.59 4.98
N ALA A 67 4.53 -17.38 5.33
CA ALA A 67 5.24 -16.15 5.04
C ALA A 67 6.02 -16.29 3.74
N CYS A 68 6.08 -15.21 2.94
CA CYS A 68 6.96 -15.16 1.78
C CYS A 68 8.42 -15.34 2.24
N PRO A 69 9.20 -16.28 1.66
CA PRO A 69 10.58 -16.53 2.09
C PRO A 69 11.51 -15.32 1.90
N TYR A 70 11.12 -14.35 1.07
CA TYR A 70 11.87 -13.11 0.82
C TYR A 70 11.49 -11.94 1.74
N ILE A 71 10.64 -12.15 2.76
CA ILE A 71 10.12 -11.07 3.61
C ILE A 71 11.13 -10.52 4.62
N SER A 72 12.13 -11.32 5.02
CA SER A 72 13.00 -11.10 6.18
C SER A 72 13.91 -9.86 6.11
N ARG A 73 13.93 -9.14 4.99
CA ARG A 73 14.75 -7.92 4.79
C ARG A 73 13.92 -6.64 4.60
N ALA A 74 12.62 -6.70 4.85
CA ALA A 74 11.73 -5.58 4.56
C ALA A 74 11.55 -4.67 5.79
N MET A 75 11.89 -3.37 5.62
CA MET A 75 11.57 -2.27 6.55
C MET A 75 10.10 -2.27 7.04
N ARG A 76 9.20 -2.88 6.27
CA ARG A 76 7.78 -3.03 6.65
C ARG A 76 7.62 -3.84 7.94
N GLN A 77 8.42 -4.88 8.16
CA GLN A 77 8.33 -5.69 9.37
C GLN A 77 8.73 -4.88 10.60
N GLU A 78 9.84 -4.14 10.53
CA GLU A 78 10.28 -3.23 11.59
C GLU A 78 9.22 -2.17 11.93
N VAL A 79 8.58 -1.59 10.91
CA VAL A 79 7.48 -0.65 11.11
C VAL A 79 6.26 -1.32 11.74
N LYS A 80 5.93 -2.56 11.35
CA LYS A 80 4.84 -3.32 11.96
C LYS A 80 5.10 -3.53 13.46
N ASP A 81 6.30 -3.95 13.82
CA ASP A 81 6.67 -4.23 15.20
C ASP A 81 6.68 -2.96 16.05
N LEU A 82 7.26 -1.87 15.52
CA LEU A 82 7.21 -0.54 16.15
C LEU A 82 5.76 -0.07 16.40
N LEU A 83 4.90 -0.13 15.39
CA LEU A 83 3.52 0.32 15.52
C LEU A 83 2.72 -0.56 16.50
N ASN A 84 3.01 -1.86 16.56
CA ASN A 84 2.40 -2.75 17.53
C ASN A 84 2.84 -2.44 18.97
N GLU A 85 4.10 -2.13 19.18
CA GLU A 85 4.62 -1.74 20.49
C GLU A 85 3.98 -0.45 20.98
N ILE A 86 3.90 0.57 20.11
CA ILE A 86 3.29 1.85 20.48
C ILE A 86 1.78 1.69 20.71
N GLU A 87 1.07 0.95 19.85
CA GLU A 87 -0.36 0.69 20.03
C GLU A 87 -0.67 -0.03 21.35
N ALA A 88 0.20 -0.95 21.79
CA ALA A 88 0.04 -1.65 23.06
C ALA A 88 0.19 -0.72 24.27
N LYS A 89 1.09 0.28 24.20
CA LYS A 89 1.28 1.29 25.26
C LYS A 89 0.28 2.44 25.18
N HIS A 90 -0.19 2.76 23.98
CA HIS A 90 -1.05 3.89 23.65
C HIS A 90 -2.12 3.47 22.63
N PRO A 91 -3.25 2.90 23.11
CA PRO A 91 -4.34 2.46 22.25
C PRO A 91 -4.90 3.61 21.39
N GLY A 92 -5.15 3.33 20.12
CA GLY A 92 -5.64 4.32 19.16
C GLY A 92 -4.54 5.03 18.36
N THR A 93 -3.28 4.63 18.49
CA THR A 93 -2.14 5.20 17.75
C THR A 93 -2.33 5.01 16.25
N LYS A 94 -2.62 3.79 15.79
CA LYS A 94 -2.83 3.48 14.36
C LYS A 94 -3.99 4.28 13.77
N TYR A 95 -5.10 4.40 14.51
CA TYR A 95 -6.21 5.27 14.13
C TYR A 95 -5.81 6.73 14.05
N SER A 96 -4.98 7.21 14.98
CA SER A 96 -4.50 8.60 14.99
C SER A 96 -3.58 8.90 13.81
N ILE A 97 -2.69 7.98 13.45
CA ILE A 97 -1.87 8.05 12.23
C ILE A 97 -2.77 8.18 11.00
N MET A 98 -3.78 7.32 10.88
CA MET A 98 -4.69 7.34 9.75
C MET A 98 -5.53 8.63 9.68
N ARG A 99 -6.02 9.13 10.81
CA ARG A 99 -6.71 10.43 10.88
C ARG A 99 -5.79 11.58 10.49
N GLY A 100 -4.54 11.56 10.94
CA GLY A 100 -3.54 12.56 10.55
C GLY A 100 -3.27 12.54 9.04
N PHE A 101 -3.09 11.34 8.48
CA PHE A 101 -2.94 11.15 7.04
C PHE A 101 -4.15 11.65 6.26
N ASP A 102 -5.37 11.32 6.69
CA ASP A 102 -6.60 11.78 6.02
C ASP A 102 -6.73 13.31 6.02
N ARG A 103 -6.24 14.00 7.05
CA ARG A 103 -6.17 15.47 7.08
C ARG A 103 -5.08 16.01 6.15
N ILE A 104 -3.92 15.37 6.08
CA ILE A 104 -2.80 15.81 5.21
C ILE A 104 -3.21 15.79 3.74
N ILE A 105 -3.84 14.71 3.29
CA ILE A 105 -4.26 14.56 1.88
C ILE A 105 -5.35 15.55 1.45
N GLU A 106 -6.07 16.16 2.41
CA GLU A 106 -7.04 17.22 2.15
C GLU A 106 -6.36 18.56 1.82
N LEU A 107 -5.16 18.82 2.36
CA LEU A 107 -4.42 20.09 2.27
C LEU A 107 -3.79 20.43 0.89
N GLN A 108 -4.20 19.73 -0.18
CA GLN A 108 -3.83 19.91 -1.60
C GLN A 108 -2.63 19.07 -2.06
N PRO A 109 -2.76 18.30 -3.16
CA PRO A 109 -1.69 17.42 -3.65
C PRO A 109 -0.58 18.20 -4.37
N PRO A 110 0.69 17.75 -4.28
CA PRO A 110 1.74 18.14 -5.19
C PRO A 110 1.45 17.53 -6.57
N GLY A 111 1.08 18.38 -7.53
CA GLY A 111 0.97 18.03 -8.95
C GLY A 111 -0.20 17.11 -9.34
N SER A 112 -0.66 17.27 -10.57
CA SER A 112 -1.57 16.31 -11.22
C SER A 112 -0.75 15.14 -11.75
N TYR A 113 -0.99 13.93 -11.23
CA TYR A 113 -0.47 12.73 -11.87
C TYR A 113 -1.34 12.41 -13.09
N GLU A 114 -0.81 12.68 -14.27
CA GLU A 114 -1.40 12.24 -15.51
C GLU A 114 -0.95 10.83 -15.84
N VAL A 115 -1.86 10.10 -16.47
CA VAL A 115 -1.66 8.72 -16.87
C VAL A 115 -1.83 8.69 -18.37
N ILE A 116 -0.82 8.16 -19.05
CA ILE A 116 -0.80 7.97 -20.50
C ILE A 116 -0.74 6.47 -20.83
N PRO A 117 -1.30 6.03 -21.96
CA PRO A 117 -1.23 4.62 -22.36
C PRO A 117 0.22 4.21 -22.65
N CYS A 118 0.58 2.99 -22.27
CA CYS A 118 1.88 2.40 -22.58
C CYS A 118 1.98 2.11 -24.08
N ASN A 119 3.05 2.56 -24.72
CA ASN A 119 3.31 2.36 -26.16
C ASN A 119 3.47 0.88 -26.56
N ARG A 120 3.62 -0.04 -25.60
CA ARG A 120 3.82 -1.47 -25.85
C ARG A 120 2.60 -2.34 -25.57
N CYS A 121 1.95 -2.14 -24.42
CA CYS A 121 0.82 -2.97 -23.99
C CYS A 121 -0.49 -2.21 -23.86
N GLY A 122 -0.51 -0.89 -24.05
CA GLY A 122 -1.70 -0.05 -23.89
C GLY A 122 -2.08 0.28 -22.45
N GLU A 123 -1.52 -0.42 -21.46
CA GLU A 123 -1.83 -0.22 -20.03
C GLU A 123 -1.38 1.16 -19.50
N PRO A 124 -2.01 1.69 -18.44
CA PRO A 124 -1.61 2.91 -17.73
C PRO A 124 -0.11 3.03 -17.42
N SER A 125 0.48 4.16 -17.82
CA SER A 125 1.89 4.51 -17.57
C SER A 125 2.04 5.99 -17.21
N SER A 126 3.14 6.34 -16.55
CA SER A 126 3.53 7.72 -16.28
C SER A 126 4.52 8.29 -17.32
N ASP A 127 5.16 7.43 -18.12
CA ASP A 127 6.37 7.77 -18.89
C ASP A 127 6.46 6.99 -20.21
N GLY A 128 5.31 6.77 -20.88
CA GLY A 128 5.20 6.12 -22.20
C GLY A 128 5.45 4.60 -22.21
N ILE A 129 6.28 4.06 -21.31
CA ILE A 129 6.48 2.61 -21.12
C ILE A 129 6.24 2.27 -19.64
N CYS A 130 5.31 1.36 -19.37
CA CYS A 130 4.94 1.01 -17.99
C CYS A 130 6.08 0.26 -17.26
N ALA A 131 6.06 0.31 -15.92
CA ALA A 131 7.08 -0.33 -15.09
C ALA A 131 7.20 -1.85 -15.34
N SER A 132 6.08 -2.53 -15.62
CA SER A 132 6.06 -3.95 -15.94
C SER A 132 6.80 -4.27 -17.24
N CYS A 133 6.59 -3.49 -18.31
CA CYS A 133 7.34 -3.65 -19.56
C CYS A 133 8.83 -3.36 -19.38
N LYS A 134 9.18 -2.30 -18.63
CA LYS A 134 10.57 -1.99 -18.28
C LYS A 134 11.24 -3.15 -17.51
N LEU A 135 10.51 -3.81 -16.61
CA LEU A 135 11.01 -4.95 -15.86
C LEU A 135 11.23 -6.18 -16.76
N LEU A 136 10.28 -6.49 -17.64
CA LEU A 136 10.40 -7.62 -18.58
C LEU A 136 11.58 -7.46 -19.54
N ASP A 137 11.90 -6.23 -19.97
CA ASP A 137 13.08 -5.98 -20.80
C ASP A 137 14.38 -6.32 -20.07
N ARG A 138 14.49 -5.96 -18.78
CA ARG A 138 15.68 -6.26 -17.97
C ARG A 138 15.86 -7.77 -17.80
N VAL A 139 14.78 -8.49 -17.47
CA VAL A 139 14.82 -9.94 -17.30
C VAL A 139 15.22 -10.64 -18.61
N ARG A 140 14.71 -10.19 -19.75
CA ARG A 140 15.06 -10.76 -21.07
C ARG A 140 16.52 -10.49 -21.46
N ALA A 141 17.03 -9.29 -21.13
CA ALA A 141 18.42 -8.95 -21.37
C ALA A 141 19.38 -9.83 -20.54
N GLU A 142 19.04 -10.09 -19.28
CA GLU A 142 19.81 -10.98 -18.39
C GLU A 142 19.77 -12.45 -18.81
N GLN A 143 18.68 -12.92 -19.44
CA GLN A 143 18.57 -14.28 -19.98
C GLN A 143 19.28 -14.47 -21.33
N SER A 144 19.69 -13.38 -21.98
CA SER A 144 20.40 -13.42 -23.27
C SER A 144 21.93 -13.34 -23.10
N LEU A 145 22.41 -13.31 -21.86
CA LEU A 145 23.81 -13.39 -21.44
C LEU A 145 24.10 -14.79 -20.88
#